data_AF-X0ZIF3-F1
#
_entry.id   AF-X0ZIF3-F1
#
_cell.length_a   1.000
_cell.length_b   1.000
_cell.length_c   1.000
_cell.angle_alpha   90.00
_cell.angle_beta   90.00
_cell.angle_gamma   90.00
#
_symmetry.space_group_name_H-M   'P 1'
#
loop_
_entity.id
_entity.type
_entity.pdbx_description
1 polymer ?
#
loop_
_entity_poly.entity_id
_entity_poly.type
_entity_poly.pdbx_seq_one_letter_code
_entity_poly.pdbx_strand_id
1 'polypeptide(L)'
;MGAYILKADIENVFGADNVAVWSNLSGGDTADEARITLAISNAEEDVENRFRNGRYLLPFTPVALTVKDWCARIAGIWLFDNRPGYGKSEEELDGLELLRTQLEISIDAYTSGQRKLNCTLASELGGNSDAPNVVL
;
A
#
# COMPACT_ATOMS: atom_id res chain seq x y z
N MET A 1 1.24 -11.65 1.18
CA MET A 1 1.55 -10.47 0.37
C MET A 1 1.09 -10.74 -1.05
N GLY A 2 0.13 -9.94 -1.50
CA GLY A 2 -0.31 -9.87 -2.89
C GLY A 2 0.72 -9.17 -3.76
N ALA A 3 0.31 -8.83 -4.98
CA ALA A 3 1.04 -7.96 -5.90
C ALA A 3 0.06 -6.90 -6.38
N TYR A 4 0.01 -5.78 -5.67
CA TYR A 4 -0.98 -4.73 -5.82
C TYR A 4 -0.48 -3.57 -6.67
N ILE A 5 0.81 -3.25 -6.59
CA ILE A 5 1.40 -2.10 -7.28
C ILE A 5 2.68 -2.47 -8.04
N LEU A 6 3.04 -1.61 -8.97
CA LEU A 6 4.29 -1.65 -9.71
C LEU A 6 5.10 -0.37 -9.43
N LYS A 7 6.38 -0.36 -9.81
CA LYS A 7 7.22 0.84 -9.78
C LYS A 7 6.52 2.07 -10.38
N ALA A 8 5.86 1.90 -11.53
CA ALA A 8 5.13 2.97 -12.20
C ALA A 8 4.01 3.59 -11.35
N ASP A 9 3.37 2.84 -10.46
CA ASP A 9 2.35 3.40 -9.56
C ASP A 9 2.99 4.39 -8.55
N ILE A 10 4.21 4.11 -8.09
CA ILE A 10 4.96 5.02 -7.20
C ILE A 10 5.42 6.26 -7.97
N GLU A 11 5.95 6.07 -9.18
CA GLU A 11 6.43 7.15 -10.05
C GLU A 11 5.29 8.10 -10.44
N ASN A 12 4.07 7.59 -10.61
CA ASN A 12 2.89 8.44 -10.86
C ASN A 12 2.54 9.35 -9.67
N VAL A 13 2.90 8.97 -8.44
CA VAL A 13 2.63 9.77 -7.24
C VAL A 13 3.75 10.76 -6.96
N PHE A 14 5.01 10.32 -7.09
CA PHE A 14 6.17 11.09 -6.63
C PHE A 14 7.07 11.61 -7.75
N GLY A 15 6.87 11.16 -8.99
CA GLY A 15 7.75 11.44 -10.13
C GLY A 15 8.90 10.42 -10.24
N ALA A 16 9.24 10.05 -11.48
CA ALA A 16 10.28 9.06 -11.77
C ALA A 16 11.67 9.49 -11.26
N ASP A 17 12.03 10.76 -11.45
CA ASP A 17 13.33 11.30 -11.02
C ASP A 17 13.50 11.21 -9.49
N ASN A 18 12.45 11.55 -8.74
CA ASN A 18 12.45 11.45 -7.29
C ASN A 18 12.58 9.99 -6.83
N VAL A 19 11.82 9.07 -7.44
CA VAL A 19 11.93 7.63 -7.13
C VAL A 19 13.33 7.10 -7.43
N ALA A 20 13.95 7.55 -8.53
CA ALA A 20 15.30 7.16 -8.89
C ALA A 20 16.33 7.65 -7.86
N VAL A 21 16.24 8.92 -7.45
CA VAL A 21 17.13 9.50 -6.43
C VAL A 21 16.92 8.86 -5.05
N TRP A 22 15.68 8.70 -4.60
CA TRP A 22 15.37 8.17 -3.26
C TRP A 22 15.71 6.69 -3.12
N SER A 23 15.62 5.93 -4.21
CA SER A 23 16.04 4.54 -4.22
C SER A 23 17.56 4.35 -4.26
N ASN A 24 18.32 5.32 -4.75
CA ASN A 24 19.76 5.17 -4.89
C ASN A 24 20.52 5.53 -3.60
N LEU A 25 20.96 4.52 -2.85
CA LEU A 25 21.77 4.73 -1.64
C LEU A 25 23.15 5.34 -1.88
N SER A 26 23.70 5.17 -3.08
CA SER A 26 25.02 5.69 -3.44
C SER A 26 24.99 7.16 -3.84
N GLY A 27 23.81 7.79 -3.88
CA GLY A 27 23.65 9.21 -4.19
C GLY A 27 23.62 9.53 -5.69
N GLY A 28 23.19 8.57 -6.53
CA GLY A 28 23.01 8.76 -7.98
C GLY A 28 21.56 9.05 -8.39
N ASP A 29 21.36 9.22 -9.70
CA ASP A 29 20.07 9.44 -10.37
C ASP A 29 19.52 8.16 -11.05
N THR A 30 20.23 7.04 -10.89
CA THR A 30 19.82 5.75 -11.42
C THR A 30 19.02 4.99 -10.37
N ALA A 31 17.79 4.60 -10.71
CA ALA A 31 16.91 3.88 -9.81
C ALA A 31 17.49 2.53 -9.37
N ASP A 32 17.41 2.22 -8.08
CA ASP A 32 17.73 0.91 -7.52
C ASP A 32 16.47 0.04 -7.50
N GLU A 33 16.31 -0.81 -8.51
CA GLU A 33 15.15 -1.70 -8.68
C GLU A 33 14.96 -2.67 -7.51
N ALA A 34 16.04 -3.10 -6.86
CA ALA A 34 15.94 -4.01 -5.72
C ALA A 34 15.36 -3.29 -4.51
N ARG A 35 15.77 -2.03 -4.29
CA ARG A 35 15.24 -1.20 -3.21
C ARG A 35 13.80 -0.78 -3.46
N ILE A 36 13.42 -0.46 -4.70
CA ILE A 36 12.03 -0.19 -5.07
C ILE A 36 11.15 -1.42 -4.83
N THR A 37 11.62 -2.60 -5.24
CA THR A 37 10.91 -3.87 -4.99
C THR A 37 10.71 -4.14 -3.50
N LEU A 38 11.73 -3.86 -2.68
CA LEU A 38 11.63 -3.97 -1.22
C LEU A 38 10.62 -2.97 -0.64
N ALA A 39 10.61 -1.73 -1.12
CA ALA A 39 9.66 -0.70 -0.70
C ALA A 39 8.21 -1.12 -1.01
N ILE A 40 7.97 -1.67 -2.21
CA ILE A 40 6.66 -2.21 -2.62
C ILE A 40 6.25 -3.34 -1.67
N SER A 41 7.14 -4.31 -1.44
CA SER A 41 6.85 -5.47 -0.59
C SER A 41 6.47 -5.04 0.83
N ASN A 42 7.23 -4.11 1.42
CA ASN A 42 6.93 -3.57 2.75
C ASN A 42 5.57 -2.86 2.78
N ALA A 43 5.24 -2.07 1.76
CA ALA A 43 3.98 -1.35 1.69
C ALA A 43 2.77 -2.29 1.56
N GLU A 44 2.88 -3.31 0.71
CA GLU A 44 1.81 -4.29 0.52
C GLU A 44 1.57 -5.11 1.78
N GLU A 45 2.65 -5.51 2.47
CA GLU A 45 2.56 -6.21 3.75
C GLU A 45 1.97 -5.32 4.86
N ASP A 46 2.38 -4.06 4.96
CA ASP A 46 1.85 -3.12 5.96
C ASP A 46 0.33 -2.92 5.76
N VAL A 47 -0.10 -2.67 4.53
CA VAL A 47 -1.52 -2.54 4.21
C VAL A 47 -2.27 -3.84 4.54
N GLU A 48 -1.79 -5.01 4.12
CA GLU A 48 -2.44 -6.29 4.48
C GLU A 48 -2.54 -6.49 5.99
N ASN A 49 -1.50 -6.14 6.74
CA ASN A 49 -1.47 -6.29 8.19
C ASN A 49 -2.52 -5.42 8.89
N ARG A 50 -2.79 -4.21 8.37
CA ARG A 50 -3.88 -3.34 8.87
C ARG A 50 -5.27 -3.95 8.68
N PHE A 51 -5.45 -4.81 7.68
CA PHE A 51 -6.72 -5.48 7.39
C PHE A 51 -6.78 -6.94 7.83
N ARG A 52 -5.72 -7.45 8.46
CA ARG A 52 -5.67 -8.83 8.97
C ARG A 52 -6.74 -9.05 10.03
N ASN A 53 -7.40 -10.21 9.98
CA ASN A 53 -8.56 -10.54 10.81
C ASN A 53 -9.76 -9.58 10.63
N GLY A 54 -9.75 -8.77 9.57
CA GLY A 54 -10.84 -7.89 9.21
C GLY A 54 -11.88 -8.54 8.31
N ARG A 55 -12.75 -7.69 7.76
CA ARG A 55 -13.89 -8.06 6.90
C ARG A 55 -13.52 -8.50 5.48
N TYR A 56 -12.32 -8.19 5.00
CA TYR A 56 -11.91 -8.44 3.61
C TYR A 56 -11.04 -9.67 3.52
N LEU A 57 -11.13 -10.36 2.39
CA LEU A 57 -10.20 -11.43 2.05
C LEU A 57 -8.83 -10.85 1.73
N LEU A 58 -7.79 -11.49 2.25
CA LEU A 58 -6.39 -11.21 1.92
C LEU A 58 -5.78 -12.44 1.21
N PRO A 59 -4.98 -12.26 0.14
CA PRO A 59 -4.69 -10.98 -0.52
C PRO A 59 -5.96 -10.36 -1.15
N PHE A 60 -5.99 -9.04 -1.28
CA PHE A 60 -7.15 -8.32 -1.82
C PHE A 60 -7.44 -8.75 -3.25
N THR A 61 -8.69 -9.11 -3.50
CA THR A 61 -9.19 -9.44 -4.84
C THR A 61 -10.64 -8.98 -4.98
N PRO A 62 -11.03 -8.29 -6.06
CA PRO A 62 -10.14 -7.52 -6.92
C PRO A 62 -9.39 -6.44 -6.10
N VAL A 63 -8.25 -5.99 -6.60
CA VAL A 63 -7.46 -4.94 -5.93
C VAL A 63 -8.14 -3.59 -6.18
N ALA A 64 -8.72 -3.00 -5.14
CA ALA A 64 -9.33 -1.67 -5.24
C ALA A 64 -8.27 -0.59 -5.53
N LEU A 65 -8.63 0.42 -6.33
CA LEU A 65 -7.74 1.56 -6.62
C LEU A 65 -7.24 2.26 -5.35
N THR A 66 -8.08 2.33 -4.32
CA THR A 66 -7.70 2.87 -3.00
C THR A 66 -6.55 2.10 -2.37
N VAL A 67 -6.54 0.76 -2.49
CA VAL A 67 -5.43 -0.07 -1.99
C VAL A 67 -4.16 0.19 -2.79
N LYS A 68 -4.26 0.34 -4.12
CA LYS A 68 -3.10 0.70 -4.96
C LYS A 68 -2.52 2.06 -4.54
N ASP A 69 -3.37 3.08 -4.34
CA ASP A 69 -2.95 4.42 -3.91
C ASP A 69 -2.24 4.38 -2.55
N TRP A 70 -2.79 3.63 -1.57
CA TRP A 70 -2.14 3.46 -0.27
C TRP A 70 -0.77 2.80 -0.38
N CYS A 71 -0.69 1.67 -1.09
CA CYS A 71 0.58 0.96 -1.23
C CYS A 71 1.62 1.84 -1.93
N ALA A 72 1.24 2.57 -3.00
CA ALA A 72 2.16 3.42 -3.75
C ALA A 72 2.72 4.56 -2.88
N ARG A 73 1.86 5.19 -2.09
CA ARG A 73 2.24 6.25 -1.16
C ARG A 73 3.14 5.73 -0.03
N ILE A 74 2.78 4.62 0.61
CA ILE A 74 3.59 4.02 1.68
C ILE A 74 4.97 3.60 1.15
N ALA A 75 5.04 3.00 -0.05
CA ALA A 75 6.31 2.63 -0.68
C ALA A 75 7.19 3.86 -0.98
N GLY A 76 6.61 4.93 -1.55
CA GLY A 76 7.37 6.15 -1.84
C GLY A 76 7.84 6.88 -0.57
N ILE A 77 7.00 6.93 0.47
CA ILE A 77 7.37 7.44 1.79
C ILE A 77 8.55 6.64 2.36
N TRP A 78 8.50 5.31 2.28
CA TRP A 78 9.58 4.45 2.75
C TRP A 78 10.89 4.73 2.02
N LEU A 79 10.85 4.91 0.68
CA LEU A 79 12.03 5.29 -0.10
C LEU A 79 12.60 6.64 0.35
N PHE A 80 11.74 7.64 0.51
CA PHE A 80 12.15 8.97 0.97
C PHE A 80 12.79 8.93 2.36
N ASP A 81 12.22 8.19 3.31
CA ASP A 81 12.75 8.09 4.67
C ASP A 81 14.14 7.50 4.70
N ASN A 82 14.34 6.47 3.90
CA ASN A 82 15.56 5.68 3.85
C ASN A 82 16.53 6.20 2.78
N ARG A 83 16.32 7.39 2.21
CA ARG A 83 17.25 7.99 1.25
C ARG A 83 18.56 8.43 1.95
N PRO A 84 19.71 8.44 1.27
CA PRO A 84 20.95 8.95 1.84
C PRO A 84 20.79 10.42 2.24
N GLY A 85 21.38 10.80 3.38
CA GLY A 85 21.10 12.01 4.17
C GLY A 85 21.45 13.37 3.55
N TYR A 86 21.06 13.60 2.30
CA TYR A 86 20.99 14.93 1.71
C TYR A 86 19.81 15.67 2.33
N GLY A 87 20.08 16.86 2.87
CA GLY A 87 19.16 17.66 3.69
C GLY A 87 17.73 17.65 3.14
N LYS A 88 16.82 17.09 3.93
CA LYS A 88 15.38 17.17 3.66
C LYS A 88 14.97 18.61 3.93
N SER A 89 14.41 19.28 2.93
CA SER A 89 13.84 20.61 3.16
C SER A 89 12.65 20.48 4.14
N GLU A 90 12.39 21.52 4.92
CA GLU A 90 11.22 21.56 5.81
C GLU A 90 9.92 21.38 5.00
N GLU A 91 9.84 21.95 3.81
CA GLU A 91 8.69 21.82 2.90
C GLU A 91 8.45 20.37 2.45
N GLU A 92 9.51 19.62 2.09
CA GLU A 92 9.38 18.19 1.77
C GLU A 92 8.89 17.36 2.97
N LEU A 93 9.40 17.68 4.16
CA LEU A 93 9.01 16.99 5.39
C LEU A 93 7.55 17.24 5.73
N ASP A 94 7.10 18.50 5.69
CA ASP A 94 5.72 18.89 5.95
C ASP A 94 4.74 18.25 4.95
N GLY A 95 5.11 18.25 3.66
CA GLY A 95 4.30 17.62 2.61
C GLY A 95 4.13 16.11 2.82
N LEU A 96 5.18 15.41 3.24
CA LEU A 96 5.12 13.98 3.53
C LEU A 96 4.38 13.66 4.82
N GLU A 97 4.53 14.48 5.86
CA GLU A 97 3.80 14.30 7.11
C GLU A 97 2.29 14.45 6.90
N LEU A 98 1.87 15.43 6.10
CA LEU A 98 0.48 15.57 5.68
C LEU A 98 -0.01 14.33 4.92
N LEU A 99 0.83 13.80 4.02
CA LEU A 99 0.51 12.62 3.22
C LEU A 99 0.37 11.36 4.08
N ARG A 100 1.22 11.18 5.10
CA ARG A 100 1.07 10.12 6.12
C ARG A 100 -0.22 10.25 6.90
N THR A 101 -0.51 11.45 7.39
CA THR A 101 -1.74 11.71 8.17
C THR A 101 -2.98 11.38 7.34
N GLN A 102 -3.00 11.77 6.06
CA GLN A 102 -4.10 11.46 5.14
C GLN A 102 -4.23 9.96 4.88
N LEU A 103 -3.11 9.24 4.75
CA LEU A 103 -3.10 7.79 4.59
C LEU A 103 -3.71 7.09 5.80
N GLU A 104 -3.25 7.45 7.00
CA GLU A 104 -3.73 6.84 8.25
C GLU A 104 -5.23 7.04 8.44
N ILE A 105 -5.70 8.29 8.31
CA ILE A 105 -7.14 8.61 8.37
C ILE A 105 -7.93 7.80 7.35
N SER A 106 -7.40 7.68 6.13
CA SER A 106 -8.06 6.95 5.06
C SER A 106 -8.15 5.46 5.39
N ILE A 107 -7.04 4.80 5.71
CA ILE A 107 -6.99 3.37 6.06
C ILE A 107 -7.91 3.08 7.25
N ASP A 108 -7.86 3.91 8.30
CA ASP A 108 -8.68 3.75 9.50
C ASP A 108 -10.18 3.83 9.20
N ALA A 109 -10.61 4.67 8.27
CA ALA A 109 -12.01 4.73 7.86
C ALA A 109 -12.50 3.41 7.22
N TYR A 110 -11.64 2.64 6.55
CA TYR A 110 -12.02 1.36 5.95
C TYR A 110 -11.85 0.18 6.92
N THR A 111 -10.84 0.19 7.79
CA THR A 111 -10.64 -0.85 8.81
C THR A 111 -11.71 -0.78 9.90
N SER A 112 -12.12 0.42 10.32
CA SER A 112 -13.24 0.65 11.26
C SER A 112 -14.63 0.41 10.65
N GLY A 113 -14.71 0.21 9.33
CA GLY A 113 -15.96 -0.04 8.62
C GLY A 113 -16.81 1.19 8.29
N GLN A 114 -16.32 2.41 8.54
CA GLN A 114 -16.99 3.64 8.10
C GLN A 114 -17.11 3.73 6.57
N ARG A 115 -16.17 3.13 5.84
CA ARG A 115 -16.17 3.02 4.37
C ARG A 115 -16.04 1.56 3.92
N LYS A 116 -16.34 1.30 2.65
CA LYS A 116 -16.26 -0.03 2.04
C LYS A 116 -15.32 -0.02 0.82
N LEU A 117 -14.35 -0.92 0.81
CA LEU A 117 -13.54 -1.24 -0.37
C LEU A 117 -14.36 -2.14 -1.28
N ASN A 118 -14.15 -1.99 -2.59
CA ASN A 118 -14.70 -2.89 -3.60
C ASN A 118 -13.77 -4.12 -3.74
N CYS A 119 -13.64 -4.89 -2.65
CA CYS A 119 -12.86 -6.13 -2.57
C CYS A 119 -13.78 -7.24 -2.03
N THR A 120 -13.45 -8.50 -2.34
CA THR A 120 -14.11 -9.70 -1.81
C THR A 120 -14.08 -9.71 -0.28
N LEU A 121 -15.21 -10.07 0.31
CA LEU A 121 -15.36 -10.18 1.76
C LEU A 121 -14.93 -11.56 2.23
N ALA A 122 -14.34 -11.65 3.42
CA ALA A 122 -13.94 -12.92 4.01
C ALA A 122 -15.15 -13.85 4.27
N SER A 123 -16.33 -13.27 4.53
CA SER A 123 -17.58 -14.01 4.74
C SER A 123 -18.08 -14.75 3.50
N GLU A 124 -17.73 -14.29 2.30
CA GLU A 124 -18.18 -14.91 1.04
C GLU A 124 -17.51 -16.28 0.80
N LEU A 125 -16.41 -16.58 1.48
CA LEU A 125 -15.77 -17.90 1.47
C LEU A 125 -16.37 -18.89 2.47
N GLY A 126 -17.07 -18.40 3.50
CA GLY A 126 -17.68 -19.22 4.56
C GLY A 126 -19.13 -19.64 4.27
N GLY A 127 -19.71 -19.16 3.16
CA GLY A 127 -21.13 -19.32 2.83
C GLY A 127 -21.42 -20.45 1.85
N ASN A 128 -21.03 -21.70 2.16
CA ASN A 128 -21.57 -22.86 1.46
C ASN A 128 -21.73 -24.10 2.37
N SER A 129 -22.35 -23.91 3.53
CA SER A 129 -22.69 -24.99 4.47
C SER A 129 -24.19 -25.30 4.56
N ASP A 130 -25.04 -24.57 3.83
CA ASP A 130 -26.49 -24.82 3.77
C ASP A 130 -26.85 -25.55 2.47
N ALA A 131 -26.39 -26.80 2.34
CA ALA A 131 -27.07 -27.75 1.46
C ALA A 131 -28.31 -28.27 2.20
N PRO A 132 -29.53 -28.14 1.66
CA PRO A 132 -30.71 -28.74 2.27
C PRO A 132 -30.53 -30.25 2.31
N ASN A 133 -30.57 -30.80 3.52
CA ASN A 133 -30.51 -32.23 3.77
C ASN A 133 -31.77 -32.88 3.17
N VAL A 134 -31.69 -33.35 1.92
CA VAL A 134 -32.76 -34.11 1.28
C VAL A 134 -32.73 -35.51 1.89
N VAL A 135 -33.61 -35.72 2.87
CA VAL A 135 -33.93 -37.05 3.39
C VAL A 135 -34.77 -37.75 2.32
N LEU A 136 -34.26 -38.85 1.77
CA LEU A 136 -35.02 -39.88 1.05
C LEU A 136 -34.84 -41.21 1.76
#